data_AF-A0A1I3R916-F1
#
_entry.id   AF-A0A1I3R916-F1
#
_cell.length_a   1.000
_cell.length_b   1.000
_cell.length_c   1.000
_cell.angle_alpha   90.00
_cell.angle_beta   90.00
_cell.angle_gamma   90.00
#
_symmetry.space_group_name_H-M   'P 1'
#
loop_
_entity.id
_entity.type
_entity.pdbx_description
1 polymer ?
#
loop_
_entity_poly.entity_id
_entity_poly.type
_entity_poly.pdbx_seq_one_letter_code
_entity_poly.pdbx_strand_id
1 'polypeptide(L)'
;MTRNLSFLTGLAVLSLGASVSLAQHHHHHGGGGHYPTYHGSHYGHSNWNYVVPHQSHYSGHNHGTYYVQGNGYYYTPTAVVQTASYPQTSYVQPVVQQPVQLQYGGFANCEDLAGRLEVEANNLCLDLYYNYQGNPGYKEVYREAYQILQAAKFAHASEHQGNRDAIRRQVAELDQLFHHVQAEVATLQRQPNRQIGLGGVIQKSTAMEAILHHLAYTVGVEPHSAQPEVAPPPGGGGQQIETAPPPVS
;
A
#
# COMPACT_ATOMS: atom_id res chain seq x y z
N MET A 1 46.44 2.51 -55.86
CA MET A 1 46.77 3.29 -54.65
C MET A 1 45.77 2.91 -53.57
N THR A 2 46.31 2.61 -52.38
CA THR A 2 45.70 2.62 -51.04
C THR A 2 44.52 1.69 -50.70
N ARG A 3 44.90 0.63 -49.96
CA ARG A 3 44.18 -0.18 -48.94
C ARG A 3 43.16 0.61 -48.11
N ASN A 4 42.14 -0.08 -47.59
CA ASN A 4 41.49 0.11 -46.27
C ASN A 4 40.37 -0.94 -46.09
N LEU A 5 40.03 -1.50 -44.93
CA LEU A 5 40.70 -1.74 -43.65
C LEU A 5 39.78 -2.77 -42.96
N SER A 6 40.30 -3.90 -42.49
CA SER A 6 39.55 -4.89 -41.73
C SER A 6 39.18 -4.33 -40.35
N PHE A 7 37.92 -4.47 -39.92
CA PHE A 7 37.55 -4.30 -38.52
C PHE A 7 37.22 -5.65 -37.89
N LEU A 8 38.05 -6.00 -36.91
CA LEU A 8 38.03 -7.19 -36.08
C LEU A 8 37.49 -6.80 -34.70
N THR A 9 36.57 -7.62 -34.19
CA THR A 9 36.35 -8.01 -32.78
C THR A 9 36.23 -6.96 -31.66
N GLY A 10 35.15 -7.12 -30.90
CA GLY A 10 35.05 -6.65 -29.51
C GLY A 10 33.80 -7.21 -28.83
N LEU A 11 33.75 -8.53 -28.58
CA LEU A 11 32.71 -9.15 -27.76
C LEU A 11 33.18 -9.12 -26.30
N ALA A 12 32.65 -8.20 -25.50
CA ALA A 12 32.89 -8.14 -24.06
C ALA A 12 31.79 -8.94 -23.34
N VAL A 13 32.14 -10.10 -22.79
CA VAL A 13 31.30 -10.88 -21.89
C VAL A 13 31.58 -10.42 -20.47
N LEU A 14 30.63 -9.68 -19.86
CA LEU A 14 30.64 -9.42 -18.42
C LEU A 14 29.94 -10.58 -17.71
N SER A 15 30.72 -11.41 -17.02
CA SER A 15 30.24 -12.39 -16.06
C SER A 15 30.06 -11.72 -14.69
N LEU A 16 28.81 -11.46 -14.31
CA LEU A 16 28.45 -11.09 -12.94
C LEU A 16 28.36 -12.36 -12.08
N GLY A 17 29.40 -12.59 -11.28
CA GLY A 17 29.38 -13.57 -10.20
C GLY A 17 28.58 -13.04 -9.01
N ALA A 18 27.43 -13.63 -8.72
CA ALA A 18 26.72 -13.41 -7.48
C ALA A 18 27.16 -14.47 -6.45
N SER A 19 27.83 -14.01 -5.40
CA SER A 19 28.21 -14.81 -4.24
C SER A 19 26.94 -15.13 -3.43
N VAL A 20 26.65 -16.42 -3.25
CA VAL A 20 25.58 -16.89 -2.37
C VAL A 20 26.13 -16.95 -0.95
N SER A 21 25.67 -16.05 -0.07
CA SER A 21 25.87 -16.18 1.37
C SER A 21 24.66 -16.86 2.00
N LEU A 22 24.84 -18.14 2.33
CA LEU A 22 23.89 -18.97 3.06
C LEU A 22 24.06 -18.70 4.56
N ALA A 23 23.14 -17.97 5.17
CA ALA A 23 23.06 -17.85 6.62
C ALA A 23 21.96 -18.78 7.16
N GLN A 24 22.37 -19.91 7.73
CA GLN A 24 21.51 -20.76 8.57
C GLN A 24 21.24 -20.03 9.89
N HIS A 25 19.97 -19.79 10.21
CA HIS A 25 19.57 -19.42 11.57
C HIS A 25 18.57 -20.44 12.12
N HIS A 26 18.88 -20.88 13.35
CA HIS A 26 18.24 -21.95 14.10
C HIS A 26 16.80 -21.61 14.52
N HIS A 27 15.97 -22.65 14.58
CA HIS A 27 14.65 -22.65 15.18
C HIS A 27 14.74 -22.49 16.71
N HIS A 28 13.86 -21.66 17.27
CA HIS A 28 13.44 -21.77 18.66
C HIS A 28 11.91 -21.83 18.71
N HIS A 29 11.38 -22.97 19.16
CA HIS A 29 10.01 -23.12 19.62
C HIS A 29 9.89 -22.50 21.01
N GLY A 30 8.79 -21.79 21.27
CA GLY A 30 8.41 -21.41 22.63
C GLY A 30 7.30 -20.38 22.72
N GLY A 31 6.15 -20.82 23.24
CA GLY A 31 5.38 -20.02 24.19
C GLY A 31 4.27 -19.14 23.60
N GLY A 32 3.03 -19.50 23.91
CA GLY A 32 1.85 -18.71 23.58
C GLY A 32 1.69 -17.45 24.43
N GLY A 33 0.65 -16.69 24.10
CA GLY A 33 0.03 -15.75 25.01
C GLY A 33 0.08 -14.30 24.56
N HIS A 34 -1.12 -13.74 24.40
CA HIS A 34 -1.46 -12.31 24.37
C HIS A 34 -1.16 -11.57 23.07
N TYR A 35 -2.16 -11.58 22.18
CA TYR A 35 -2.34 -10.50 21.22
C TYR A 35 -2.58 -9.20 21.99
N PRO A 36 -1.75 -8.15 21.81
CA PRO A 36 -2.11 -6.82 22.28
C PRO A 36 -3.30 -6.34 21.45
N THR A 37 -4.45 -6.23 22.10
CA THR A 37 -5.60 -5.48 21.58
C THR A 37 -5.16 -4.02 21.42
N TYR A 38 -4.75 -3.65 20.21
CA TYR A 38 -4.50 -2.26 19.85
C TYR A 38 -5.84 -1.53 19.77
N HIS A 39 -6.23 -0.94 20.91
CA HIS A 39 -7.34 0.01 20.99
C HIS A 39 -6.91 1.35 20.38
N GLY A 40 -6.97 1.44 19.05
CA GLY A 40 -7.18 2.71 18.37
C GLY A 40 -8.65 3.08 18.52
N SER A 41 -8.97 3.88 19.54
CA SER A 41 -10.32 4.29 19.88
C SER A 41 -10.94 5.15 18.77
N HIS A 42 -11.61 4.55 17.79
CA HIS A 42 -12.58 5.26 16.97
C HIS A 42 -13.92 5.27 17.71
N TYR A 43 -14.17 6.36 18.44
CA TYR A 43 -15.46 6.62 19.07
C TYR A 43 -16.54 6.79 17.99
N GLY A 44 -17.40 5.79 17.79
CA GLY A 44 -18.83 6.00 17.51
C GLY A 44 -19.27 6.64 16.19
N HIS A 45 -18.54 6.52 15.07
CA HIS A 45 -18.99 7.08 13.78
C HIS A 45 -19.53 6.00 12.83
N SER A 46 -20.84 5.80 12.82
CA SER A 46 -21.54 4.83 11.95
C SER A 46 -21.76 5.31 10.50
N ASN A 47 -21.16 6.44 10.11
CA ASN A 47 -21.37 7.10 8.83
C ASN A 47 -20.07 7.38 8.05
N TRP A 48 -18.98 6.71 8.42
CA TRP A 48 -17.70 6.79 7.71
C TRP A 48 -17.61 5.71 6.65
N ASN A 49 -17.27 6.11 5.43
CA ASN A 49 -16.99 5.23 4.31
C ASN A 49 -15.52 5.39 3.89
N TYR A 50 -14.96 4.40 3.19
CA TYR A 50 -13.59 4.46 2.66
C TYR A 50 -12.53 4.86 3.69
N VAL A 51 -12.52 4.21 4.86
CA VAL A 51 -11.53 4.51 5.89
C VAL A 51 -10.18 3.93 5.50
N VAL A 52 -9.18 4.79 5.28
CA VAL A 52 -7.81 4.35 5.00
C VAL A 52 -7.13 3.97 6.31
N PRO A 53 -6.67 2.72 6.48
CA PRO A 53 -6.02 2.30 7.72
C PRO A 53 -4.77 3.14 7.98
N HIS A 54 -4.62 3.58 9.23
CA HIS A 54 -3.37 4.17 9.70
C HIS A 54 -2.30 3.07 9.81
N GLN A 55 -1.17 3.20 9.11
CA GLN A 55 0.00 2.38 9.37
C GLN A 55 1.18 3.25 9.76
N SER A 56 1.82 2.88 10.86
CA SER A 56 2.96 3.60 11.45
C SER A 56 4.25 3.52 10.63
N HIS A 57 4.27 2.81 9.50
CA HIS A 57 5.48 2.51 8.73
C HIS A 57 5.53 3.14 7.34
N TYR A 58 4.50 3.89 6.93
CA TYR A 58 4.63 4.71 5.72
C TYR A 58 5.75 5.73 5.99
N SER A 59 6.76 5.80 5.11
CA SER A 59 7.98 6.61 5.31
C SER A 59 7.76 8.13 5.22
N GLY A 60 6.51 8.57 5.33
CA GLY A 60 6.10 9.97 5.30
C GLY A 60 5.66 10.46 6.68
N HIS A 61 5.78 11.76 6.90
CA HIS A 61 5.47 12.47 8.16
C HIS A 61 3.96 12.46 8.53
N ASN A 62 3.13 11.65 7.89
CA ASN A 62 1.68 11.74 7.89
C ASN A 62 1.04 10.50 8.54
N HIS A 63 0.90 10.54 9.86
CA HIS A 63 0.29 9.49 10.66
C HIS A 63 -1.25 9.60 10.71
N GLY A 64 -1.93 10.28 9.80
CA GLY A 64 -3.38 10.45 9.91
C GLY A 64 -4.22 9.32 9.33
N THR A 65 -5.53 9.46 9.52
CA THR A 65 -6.59 8.62 8.96
C THR A 65 -7.34 9.41 7.91
N TYR A 66 -7.62 8.78 6.77
CA TYR A 66 -8.50 9.34 5.75
C TYR A 66 -9.85 8.65 5.81
N TYR A 67 -10.92 9.40 5.55
CA TYR A 67 -12.27 8.85 5.47
C TYR A 67 -13.20 9.77 4.67
N VAL A 68 -14.30 9.18 4.19
CA VAL A 68 -15.41 9.91 3.57
C VAL A 68 -16.56 10.01 4.56
N GLN A 69 -17.08 11.21 4.76
CA GLN A 69 -18.28 11.47 5.55
C GLN A 69 -19.27 12.29 4.71
N GLY A 70 -20.46 11.74 4.46
CA GLY A 70 -21.39 12.33 3.49
C GLY A 70 -20.77 12.32 2.09
N ASN A 71 -20.61 13.52 1.50
CA ASN A 71 -19.95 13.71 0.19
C ASN A 71 -18.59 14.42 0.31
N GLY A 72 -18.03 14.49 1.52
CA GLY A 72 -16.75 15.13 1.80
C GLY A 72 -15.65 14.11 2.09
N TYR A 73 -14.45 14.40 1.62
CA TYR A 73 -13.23 13.66 1.92
C TYR A 73 -12.45 14.36 3.02
N TYR A 74 -11.99 13.62 4.02
CA TYR A 74 -11.36 14.17 5.21
C TYR A 74 -10.06 13.46 5.54
N TYR A 75 -9.16 14.20 6.19
CA TYR A 75 -7.95 13.71 6.81
C TYR A 75 -7.93 14.14 8.27
N THR A 76 -7.69 13.21 9.19
CA THR A 76 -7.48 13.51 10.60
C THR A 76 -6.07 13.08 11.01
N PRO A 77 -5.16 14.01 11.33
CA PRO A 77 -3.82 13.65 11.76
C PRO A 77 -3.87 12.92 13.11
N THR A 78 -3.01 11.92 13.31
CA THR A 78 -2.91 11.24 14.61
C THR A 78 -2.35 12.20 15.66
N ALA A 79 -3.01 12.26 16.81
CA ALA A 79 -2.53 13.03 17.95
C ALA A 79 -1.19 12.45 18.43
N VAL A 80 -0.13 13.26 18.39
CA VAL A 80 1.16 12.88 18.94
C VAL A 80 1.09 13.04 20.46
N VAL A 81 1.09 11.94 21.21
CA VAL A 81 1.27 11.98 22.66
C VAL A 81 2.74 12.27 22.93
N GLN A 82 3.07 13.49 23.33
CA GLN A 82 4.41 13.79 23.84
C GLN A 82 4.58 13.07 25.18
N THR A 83 5.26 11.91 25.16
CA THR A 83 5.70 11.27 26.39
C THR A 83 6.85 12.10 26.96
N ALA A 84 6.56 12.92 27.97
CA ALA A 84 7.59 13.59 28.74
C ALA A 84 8.53 12.54 29.33
N SER A 85 9.82 12.60 29.00
CA SER A 85 10.87 11.87 29.70
C SER A 85 10.86 12.28 31.18
N TYR A 86 10.86 11.29 32.07
CA TYR A 86 10.72 11.43 33.52
C TYR A 86 11.69 12.44 34.18
N PRO A 87 11.40 12.94 35.41
CA PRO A 87 10.24 12.63 36.25
C PRO A 87 9.40 13.88 36.53
N GLN A 88 8.42 14.19 35.66
CA GLN A 88 7.25 14.93 36.08
C GLN A 88 5.99 14.27 35.51
N THR A 89 5.18 13.76 36.43
CA THR A 89 3.81 13.29 36.24
C THR A 89 2.88 14.48 35.92
N SER A 90 3.08 15.07 34.75
CA SER A 90 2.10 15.98 34.16
C SER A 90 1.38 15.22 33.07
N TYR A 91 0.13 14.82 33.33
CA TYR A 91 -0.75 14.28 32.29
C TYR A 91 -0.98 15.37 31.25
N VAL A 92 -0.18 15.39 30.19
CA VAL A 92 -0.42 16.27 29.05
C VAL A 92 -1.65 15.72 28.35
N GLN A 93 -2.76 16.46 28.43
CA GLN A 93 -3.97 16.16 27.67
C GLN A 93 -3.59 16.10 26.18
N PRO A 94 -3.89 15.00 25.47
CA PRO A 94 -3.65 14.94 24.05
C PRO A 94 -4.45 16.06 23.37
N VAL A 95 -3.78 16.89 22.58
CA VAL A 95 -4.47 17.90 21.76
C VAL A 95 -5.33 17.15 20.76
N VAL A 96 -6.64 17.27 20.90
CA VAL A 96 -7.60 16.70 19.93
C VAL A 96 -7.39 17.39 18.60
N GLN A 97 -6.89 16.65 17.61
CA GLN A 97 -6.73 17.15 16.26
C GLN A 97 -8.11 17.19 15.57
N GLN A 98 -8.42 18.31 14.91
CA GLN A 98 -9.67 18.44 14.15
C GLN A 98 -9.51 17.83 12.75
N PRO A 99 -10.55 17.18 12.21
CA PRO A 99 -10.57 16.75 10.81
C PRO A 99 -10.38 17.93 9.85
N VAL A 100 -9.55 17.73 8.83
CA VAL A 100 -9.33 18.67 7.73
C VAL A 100 -10.01 18.13 6.49
N GLN A 101 -10.86 18.93 5.85
CA GLN A 101 -11.47 18.56 4.57
C GLN A 101 -10.44 18.64 3.45
N LEU A 102 -10.36 17.60 2.63
CA LEU A 102 -9.49 17.56 1.46
C LEU A 102 -10.06 18.42 0.33
N GLN A 103 -9.15 19.05 -0.41
CA GLN A 103 -9.48 19.78 -1.64
C GLN A 103 -9.39 18.86 -2.84
N TYR A 104 -10.45 18.80 -3.64
CA TYR A 104 -10.45 18.08 -4.92
C TYR A 104 -9.37 18.64 -5.85
N GLY A 105 -8.48 17.78 -6.36
CA GLY A 105 -7.36 18.20 -7.20
C GLY A 105 -6.30 19.06 -6.49
N GLY A 106 -6.27 19.06 -5.15
CA GLY A 106 -5.35 19.87 -4.35
C GLY A 106 -3.94 19.29 -4.18
N PHE A 107 -3.72 17.99 -4.43
CA PHE A 107 -2.44 17.28 -4.29
C PHE A 107 -1.79 17.26 -2.89
N ALA A 108 -2.34 17.95 -1.89
CA ALA A 108 -1.72 18.10 -0.56
C ALA A 108 -1.36 16.78 0.15
N ASN A 109 -2.11 15.71 -0.13
CA ASN A 109 -1.94 14.39 0.47
C ASN A 109 -1.50 13.32 -0.54
N CYS A 110 -1.10 13.74 -1.75
CA CYS A 110 -0.79 12.82 -2.85
C CYS A 110 0.40 11.90 -2.53
N GLU A 111 1.48 12.43 -1.94
CA GLU A 111 2.66 11.66 -1.56
C GLU A 111 2.30 10.53 -0.59
N ASP A 112 1.60 10.87 0.49
CA ASP A 112 1.17 9.89 1.50
C ASP A 112 0.25 8.84 0.88
N LEU A 113 -0.83 9.24 0.20
CA LEU A 113 -1.78 8.31 -0.40
C LEU A 113 -1.14 7.40 -1.46
N ALA A 114 -0.24 7.92 -2.30
CA ALA A 114 0.48 7.12 -3.29
C ALA A 114 1.44 6.12 -2.62
N GLY A 115 2.17 6.55 -1.58
CA GLY A 115 3.01 5.66 -0.79
C GLY A 115 2.22 4.56 -0.06
N ARG A 116 1.02 4.88 0.45
CA ARG A 116 0.12 3.90 1.06
C ARG A 116 -0.36 2.87 0.04
N LEU A 117 -0.74 3.34 -1.16
CA LEU A 117 -1.18 2.46 -2.23
C LEU A 117 -0.07 1.51 -2.67
N GLU A 118 1.17 2.00 -2.79
CA GLU A 118 2.33 1.19 -3.15
C GLU A 118 2.54 0.04 -2.14
N VAL A 119 2.53 0.35 -0.85
CA VAL A 119 2.72 -0.64 0.21
C VAL A 119 1.59 -1.65 0.24
N GLU A 120 0.32 -1.22 0.14
CA GLU A 120 -0.81 -2.15 0.13
C GLU A 120 -0.86 -3.02 -1.13
N ALA A 121 -0.57 -2.46 -2.31
CA ALA A 121 -0.46 -3.23 -3.54
C ALA A 121 0.65 -4.29 -3.43
N ASN A 122 1.79 -3.94 -2.82
CA ASN A 122 2.87 -4.88 -2.58
C ASN A 122 2.47 -5.98 -1.57
N ASN A 123 1.76 -5.62 -0.50
CA ASN A 123 1.21 -6.59 0.45
C ASN A 123 0.21 -7.54 -0.22
N LEU A 124 -0.64 -7.03 -1.12
CA LEU A 124 -1.56 -7.85 -1.90
C LEU A 124 -0.80 -8.85 -2.77
N CYS A 125 0.21 -8.39 -3.53
CA CYS A 125 1.03 -9.28 -4.35
C CYS A 125 1.73 -10.34 -3.49
N LEU A 126 2.37 -9.97 -2.39
CA LEU A 126 3.02 -10.95 -1.51
C LEU A 126 2.02 -11.96 -0.93
N ASP A 127 0.82 -11.52 -0.51
CA ASP A 127 -0.22 -12.41 0.01
C ASP A 127 -0.68 -13.39 -1.07
N LEU A 128 -0.95 -12.91 -2.30
CA LEU A 128 -1.25 -13.73 -3.47
C LEU A 128 -0.14 -14.76 -3.73
N TYR A 129 1.11 -14.30 -3.80
CA TYR A 129 2.27 -15.12 -4.09
C TYR A 129 2.46 -16.24 -3.08
N TYR A 130 2.33 -15.97 -1.79
CA TYR A 130 2.56 -16.99 -0.78
C TYR A 130 1.35 -17.89 -0.57
N ASN A 131 0.12 -17.37 -0.68
CA ASN A 131 -1.05 -18.06 -0.15
C ASN A 131 -2.08 -18.47 -1.20
N TYR A 132 -1.92 -18.13 -2.48
CA TYR A 132 -2.98 -18.37 -3.47
C TYR A 132 -2.49 -19.03 -4.78
N GLN A 133 -1.21 -19.39 -4.88
CA GLN A 133 -0.62 -20.00 -6.07
C GLN A 133 -1.35 -21.24 -6.61
N GLY A 134 -2.00 -22.01 -5.74
CA GLY A 134 -2.74 -23.22 -6.15
C GLY A 134 -4.14 -22.96 -6.73
N ASN A 135 -4.60 -21.71 -6.84
CA ASN A 135 -5.93 -21.41 -7.37
C ASN A 135 -5.93 -21.36 -8.91
N PRO A 136 -7.03 -21.82 -9.56
CA PRO A 136 -7.29 -21.47 -10.95
C PRO A 136 -7.32 -19.95 -11.15
N GLY A 137 -6.79 -19.44 -12.25
CA GLY A 137 -6.74 -17.99 -12.53
C GLY A 137 -5.66 -17.22 -11.77
N TYR A 138 -4.98 -17.82 -10.77
CA TYR A 138 -3.96 -17.13 -9.96
C TYR A 138 -2.94 -16.32 -10.78
N LYS A 139 -2.43 -16.89 -11.88
CA LYS A 139 -1.40 -16.22 -12.69
C LYS A 139 -1.88 -14.90 -13.29
N GLU A 140 -3.13 -14.85 -13.72
CA GLU A 140 -3.75 -13.66 -14.31
C GLU A 140 -3.97 -12.60 -13.25
N VAL A 141 -4.66 -12.97 -12.15
CA VAL A 141 -4.89 -12.09 -10.99
C VAL A 141 -3.58 -11.53 -10.45
N TYR A 142 -2.56 -12.37 -10.29
CA TYR A 142 -1.26 -11.95 -9.77
C TYR A 142 -0.56 -10.97 -10.69
N ARG A 143 -0.58 -11.23 -12.00
CA ARG A 143 0.00 -10.34 -13.02
C ARG A 143 -0.66 -8.96 -12.98
N GLU A 144 -1.96 -8.90 -12.83
CA GLU A 144 -2.73 -7.66 -12.80
C GLU A 144 -2.58 -6.91 -11.47
N ALA A 145 -2.59 -7.63 -10.35
CA ALA A 145 -2.21 -7.05 -9.06
C ALA A 145 -0.79 -6.44 -9.11
N TYR A 146 0.15 -7.10 -9.81
CA TYR A 146 1.49 -6.58 -10.00
C TYR A 146 1.51 -5.33 -10.90
N GLN A 147 0.64 -5.24 -11.90
CA GLN A 147 0.46 -4.00 -12.69
C GLN A 147 -0.05 -2.85 -11.82
N ILE A 148 -0.97 -3.10 -10.89
CA ILE A 148 -1.43 -2.12 -9.90
C ILE A 148 -0.25 -1.64 -9.04
N LEU A 149 0.61 -2.55 -8.57
CA LEU A 149 1.82 -2.20 -7.83
C LEU A 149 2.78 -1.31 -8.65
N GLN A 150 3.01 -1.64 -9.92
CA GLN A 150 3.89 -0.81 -10.78
C GLN A 150 3.30 0.58 -11.00
N ALA A 151 2.00 0.69 -11.20
CA ALA A 151 1.30 1.95 -11.34
C ALA A 151 1.35 2.79 -10.04
N ALA A 152 1.20 2.16 -8.87
CA ALA A 152 1.34 2.83 -7.58
C ALA A 152 2.75 3.38 -7.37
N LYS A 153 3.78 2.57 -7.66
CA LYS A 153 5.20 2.99 -7.66
C LYS A 153 5.44 4.17 -8.59
N PHE A 154 4.88 4.12 -9.79
CA PHE A 154 5.01 5.20 -10.77
C PHE A 154 4.34 6.48 -10.30
N ALA A 155 3.14 6.40 -9.74
CA ALA A 155 2.43 7.57 -9.18
C ALA A 155 3.21 8.20 -8.02
N HIS A 156 3.72 7.37 -7.11
CA HIS A 156 4.55 7.83 -5.99
C HIS A 156 5.86 8.48 -6.48
N ALA A 157 6.57 7.87 -7.44
CA ALA A 157 7.77 8.46 -8.03
C ALA A 157 7.48 9.75 -8.83
N SER A 158 6.33 9.84 -9.48
CA SER A 158 5.90 11.03 -10.23
C SER A 158 5.57 12.21 -9.33
N GLU A 159 5.16 11.95 -8.09
CA GLU A 159 4.93 12.98 -7.07
C GLU A 159 6.24 13.70 -6.74
N HIS A 160 7.32 12.95 -6.48
CA HIS A 160 8.66 13.51 -6.23
C HIS A 160 9.19 14.34 -7.41
N GLN A 161 8.68 14.12 -8.62
CA GLN A 161 9.03 14.85 -9.84
C GLN A 161 8.07 16.02 -10.14
N GLY A 162 7.02 16.21 -9.35
CA GLY A 162 5.98 17.22 -9.58
C GLY A 162 5.11 16.95 -10.81
N ASN A 163 5.10 15.73 -11.36
CA ASN A 163 4.42 15.40 -12.61
C ASN A 163 2.94 15.07 -12.39
N ARG A 164 2.14 16.09 -12.10
CA ARG A 164 0.72 15.97 -11.75
C ARG A 164 -0.13 15.32 -12.84
N ASP A 165 0.17 15.58 -14.12
CA ASP A 165 -0.59 15.01 -15.24
C ASP A 165 -0.30 13.53 -15.48
N ALA A 166 0.92 13.08 -15.16
CA ALA A 166 1.23 11.65 -15.15
C ALA A 166 0.47 10.94 -14.02
N ILE A 167 0.42 11.54 -12.83
CA ILE A 167 -0.31 10.98 -11.68
C ILE A 167 -1.81 10.84 -12.00
N ARG A 168 -2.46 11.89 -12.55
CA ARG A 168 -3.90 11.84 -12.90
C ARG A 168 -4.21 10.72 -13.88
N ARG A 169 -3.43 10.60 -14.96
CA ARG A 169 -3.62 9.55 -15.97
C ARG A 169 -3.46 8.17 -15.33
N GLN A 170 -2.41 7.98 -14.55
CA GLN A 170 -2.16 6.70 -13.90
C GLN A 170 -3.27 6.31 -12.93
N VAL A 171 -3.78 7.25 -12.14
CA VAL A 171 -4.87 7.00 -11.18
C VAL A 171 -6.18 6.71 -11.89
N ALA A 172 -6.49 7.40 -12.99
CA ALA A 172 -7.69 7.11 -13.79
C ALA A 172 -7.66 5.72 -14.42
N GLU A 173 -6.50 5.27 -14.89
CA GLU A 173 -6.32 3.93 -15.48
C GLU A 173 -6.35 2.82 -14.42
N LEU A 174 -5.86 3.12 -13.21
CA LEU A 174 -5.79 2.17 -12.10
C LEU A 174 -7.15 1.69 -11.62
N ASP A 175 -8.15 2.57 -11.60
CA ASP A 175 -9.48 2.32 -11.04
C ASP A 175 -10.18 1.11 -11.70
N GLN A 176 -10.17 1.07 -13.03
CA GLN A 176 -10.78 -0.04 -13.78
C GLN A 176 -10.05 -1.37 -13.55
N LEU A 177 -8.71 -1.35 -13.59
CA LEU A 177 -7.90 -2.55 -13.34
C LEU A 177 -8.08 -3.05 -11.91
N PHE A 178 -8.17 -2.13 -10.95
CA PHE A 178 -8.36 -2.44 -9.54
C PHE A 178 -9.68 -3.14 -9.29
N HIS A 179 -10.80 -2.63 -9.81
CA HIS A 179 -12.10 -3.29 -9.64
C HIS A 179 -12.15 -4.68 -10.29
N HIS A 180 -11.46 -4.87 -11.41
CA HIS A 180 -11.32 -6.20 -12.00
C HIS A 180 -10.60 -7.16 -11.04
N VAL A 181 -9.42 -6.79 -10.57
CA VAL A 181 -8.64 -7.60 -9.61
C VAL A 181 -9.43 -7.85 -8.33
N GLN A 182 -10.13 -6.85 -7.79
CA GLN A 182 -10.96 -6.97 -6.58
C GLN A 182 -12.06 -8.03 -6.75
N ALA A 183 -12.73 -8.07 -7.90
CA ALA A 183 -13.74 -9.07 -8.19
C ALA A 183 -13.13 -10.48 -8.28
N GLU A 184 -11.95 -10.62 -8.88
CA GLU A 184 -11.30 -11.92 -9.03
C GLU A 184 -10.74 -12.47 -7.72
N VAL A 185 -10.08 -11.64 -6.90
CA VAL A 185 -9.52 -12.07 -5.61
C VAL A 185 -10.59 -12.58 -4.65
N ALA A 186 -11.83 -12.09 -4.77
CA ALA A 186 -12.98 -12.57 -4.01
C ALA A 186 -13.33 -14.04 -4.27
N THR A 187 -12.90 -14.59 -5.40
CA THR A 187 -13.16 -15.99 -5.78
C THR A 187 -12.06 -16.95 -5.34
N LEU A 188 -10.89 -16.43 -4.93
CA LEU A 188 -9.73 -17.24 -4.60
C LEU A 188 -9.84 -17.85 -3.20
N GLN A 189 -9.34 -19.08 -3.07
CA GLN A 189 -9.27 -19.80 -1.80
C GLN A 189 -7.86 -19.70 -1.20
N ARG A 190 -7.80 -19.25 0.05
CA ARG A 190 -6.53 -19.08 0.75
C ARG A 190 -5.93 -20.42 1.18
N GLN A 191 -4.65 -20.62 0.85
CA GLN A 191 -3.77 -21.67 1.35
C GLN A 191 -2.79 -21.02 2.33
N PRO A 192 -2.98 -21.14 3.66
CA PRO A 192 -2.31 -20.29 4.65
C PRO A 192 -0.84 -20.68 4.87
N ASN A 193 0.05 -20.29 3.96
CA ASN A 193 1.48 -20.55 4.04
C ASN A 193 2.24 -19.47 4.83
N ARG A 194 1.87 -18.19 4.67
CA ARG A 194 2.54 -17.06 5.33
C ARG A 194 1.56 -15.91 5.59
N GLN A 195 1.58 -15.33 6.78
CA GLN A 195 0.85 -14.08 7.01
C GLN A 195 1.65 -12.90 6.43
N ILE A 196 1.01 -12.12 5.55
CA ILE A 196 1.58 -10.92 4.95
C ILE A 196 0.76 -9.73 5.40
N GLY A 197 1.38 -8.79 6.13
CA GLY A 197 0.68 -7.66 6.72
C GLY A 197 -0.57 -8.10 7.50
N LEU A 198 -1.62 -7.28 7.45
CA LEU A 198 -2.87 -7.53 8.19
C LEU A 198 -4.01 -7.92 7.27
N GLY A 199 -4.89 -8.80 7.76
CA GLY A 199 -5.99 -9.35 6.98
C GLY A 199 -5.54 -10.29 5.87
N GLY A 200 -6.49 -10.73 5.05
CA GLY A 200 -6.24 -11.42 3.79
C GLY A 200 -6.49 -10.49 2.59
N VAL A 201 -6.52 -11.07 1.40
CA VAL A 201 -6.65 -10.32 0.12
C VAL A 201 -7.88 -9.43 0.06
N ILE A 202 -8.99 -9.81 0.71
CA ILE A 202 -10.22 -9.00 0.77
C ILE A 202 -10.02 -7.73 1.58
N GLN A 203 -9.45 -7.84 2.78
CA GLN A 203 -9.19 -6.65 3.60
C GLN A 203 -8.16 -5.73 2.94
N LYS A 204 -7.16 -6.31 2.27
CA LYS A 204 -6.16 -5.55 1.51
C LYS A 204 -6.79 -4.84 0.32
N SER A 205 -7.65 -5.51 -0.45
CA SER A 205 -8.37 -4.86 -1.56
C SER A 205 -9.26 -3.74 -1.04
N THR A 206 -10.04 -3.94 0.02
CA THR A 206 -10.87 -2.85 0.59
C THR A 206 -10.02 -1.66 1.05
N ALA A 207 -8.85 -1.91 1.65
CA ALA A 207 -7.93 -0.82 2.03
C ALA A 207 -7.38 -0.09 0.80
N MET A 208 -6.98 -0.82 -0.25
CA MET A 208 -6.53 -0.23 -1.51
C MET A 208 -7.61 0.60 -2.20
N GLU A 209 -8.86 0.14 -2.19
CA GLU A 209 -10.00 0.89 -2.74
C GLU A 209 -10.17 2.23 -2.01
N ALA A 210 -10.18 2.19 -0.67
CA ALA A 210 -10.26 3.40 0.14
C ALA A 210 -9.11 4.38 -0.16
N ILE A 211 -7.88 3.88 -0.32
CA ILE A 211 -6.72 4.69 -0.69
C ILE A 211 -6.90 5.27 -2.09
N LEU A 212 -7.30 4.45 -3.06
CA LEU A 212 -7.44 4.85 -4.46
C LEU A 212 -8.51 5.92 -4.63
N HIS A 213 -9.64 5.83 -3.92
CA HIS A 213 -10.68 6.85 -3.93
C HIS A 213 -10.20 8.18 -3.35
N HIS A 214 -9.45 8.16 -2.24
CA HIS A 214 -8.85 9.37 -1.68
C HIS A 214 -7.78 9.96 -2.59
N LEU A 215 -6.98 9.10 -3.23
CA LEU A 215 -5.96 9.52 -4.18
C LEU A 215 -6.61 10.16 -5.41
N ALA A 216 -7.61 9.52 -6.01
CA ALA A 216 -8.40 10.03 -7.13
C ALA A 216 -8.99 11.41 -6.82
N TYR A 217 -9.67 11.56 -5.69
CA TYR A 217 -10.21 12.84 -5.24
C TYR A 217 -9.09 13.89 -5.08
N THR A 218 -7.97 13.54 -4.44
CA THR A 218 -6.84 14.46 -4.19
C THR A 218 -6.18 14.93 -5.48
N VAL A 219 -6.15 14.11 -6.53
CA VAL A 219 -5.53 14.45 -7.82
C VAL A 219 -6.52 15.03 -8.83
N GLY A 220 -7.82 15.01 -8.51
CA GLY A 220 -8.88 15.59 -9.33
C GLY A 220 -9.38 14.64 -10.41
N VAL A 221 -9.45 13.34 -10.11
CA VAL A 221 -10.00 12.29 -10.95
C VAL A 221 -11.31 11.82 -10.30
N GLU A 222 -12.36 11.72 -11.11
CA GLU A 222 -13.64 11.13 -10.68
C GLU A 222 -13.53 9.59 -10.69
N PRO A 223 -13.79 8.90 -9.58
CA PRO A 223 -13.79 7.44 -9.54
C PRO A 223 -14.96 6.87 -10.36
N HIS A 224 -14.77 5.73 -11.03
CA HIS A 224 -15.80 5.14 -11.90
C HIS A 224 -16.98 4.54 -11.11
N SER A 225 -16.85 4.34 -9.80
CA SER A 225 -17.94 3.82 -8.97
C SER A 225 -18.03 4.51 -7.60
N ALA A 226 -18.79 5.61 -7.51
CA ALA A 226 -19.10 6.25 -6.23
C ALA A 226 -20.19 5.50 -5.43
N GLN A 227 -20.14 4.18 -5.35
CA GLN A 227 -21.10 3.38 -4.56
C GLN A 227 -20.64 3.35 -3.09
N PRO A 228 -21.49 3.71 -2.10
CA PRO A 228 -21.06 3.79 -0.70
C PRO A 228 -20.85 2.38 -0.10
N GLU A 229 -19.59 1.98 0.10
CA GLU A 229 -19.22 0.78 0.85
C GLU A 229 -18.71 1.11 2.27
N VAL A 230 -19.10 0.30 3.25
CA VAL A 230 -18.76 0.46 4.69
C VAL A 230 -17.49 -0.33 5.00
N ALA A 231 -16.46 0.33 5.53
CA ALA A 231 -15.14 -0.25 5.77
C ALA A 231 -15.08 -1.16 7.03
N PRO A 232 -14.28 -2.26 7.03
CA PRO A 232 -14.00 -3.09 8.20
C PRO A 232 -12.93 -2.48 9.15
N PRO A 233 -12.89 -2.89 10.44
CA PRO A 233 -12.03 -2.28 11.47
C PRO A 233 -10.52 -2.57 11.29
N PRO A 234 -9.63 -1.68 11.79
CA PRO A 234 -8.18 -1.76 11.57
C PRO A 234 -7.52 -2.88 12.41
N GLY A 235 -6.60 -3.62 11.78
CA GLY A 235 -5.58 -4.42 12.47
C GLY A 235 -4.21 -3.73 12.35
N GLY A 236 -3.36 -3.82 13.38
CA GLY A 236 -2.00 -3.26 13.45
C GLY A 236 -0.95 -4.38 13.56
N GLY A 237 0.15 -4.30 12.79
CA GLY A 237 1.21 -5.32 12.77
C GLY A 237 2.33 -4.97 11.80
N GLY A 238 3.49 -4.59 12.34
CA GLY A 238 4.67 -4.20 11.58
C GLY A 238 5.44 -5.39 11.00
N GLN A 239 5.84 -5.28 9.73
CA GLN A 239 6.85 -6.13 9.10
C GLN A 239 7.73 -5.29 8.16
N GLN A 240 8.98 -5.72 7.99
CA GLN A 240 9.91 -5.14 7.02
C GLN A 240 9.31 -5.24 5.61
N ILE A 241 9.49 -4.18 4.80
CA ILE A 241 8.94 -4.10 3.44
C ILE A 241 9.71 -5.05 2.52
N GLU A 242 9.21 -6.26 2.38
CA GLU A 242 9.62 -7.21 1.35
C GLU A 242 9.03 -6.77 0.00
N THR A 243 9.71 -6.99 -1.13
CA THR A 243 9.16 -6.66 -2.46
C THR A 243 8.65 -7.92 -3.13
N ALA A 244 7.43 -7.86 -3.67
CA ALA A 244 6.86 -8.98 -4.42
C ALA A 244 7.69 -9.31 -5.68
N PRO A 245 7.89 -10.60 -6.02
CA PRO A 245 8.58 -10.99 -7.24
C PRO A 245 7.73 -10.67 -8.49
N PRO A 246 8.34 -10.41 -9.67
CA PRO A 246 7.58 -10.28 -10.90
C PRO A 246 6.90 -11.61 -11.29
N PRO A 247 5.79 -11.57 -12.07
CA PRO A 247 5.17 -12.79 -12.59
C PRO A 247 6.15 -13.58 -13.48
N VAL A 248 6.10 -14.91 -13.39
CA VAL A 248 6.84 -15.82 -14.29
C VAL A 248 6.09 -15.96 -15.61
N SER A 249 6.83 -15.91 -16.72
CA SER A 249 6.32 -16.06 -18.09
C SER A 249 5.64 -17.40 -18.36
#